data_AF-A0A1V0QSA9-F1
#
_entry.id   AF-A0A1V0QSA9-F1
#
_cell.length_a   1.000
_cell.length_b   1.000
_cell.length_c   1.000
_cell.angle_alpha   90.00
_cell.angle_beta   90.00
_cell.angle_gamma   90.00
#
_symmetry.space_group_name_H-M   'P 1'
#
loop_
_entity.id
_entity.type
_entity.pdbx_description
1 polymer ?
#
loop_
_entity_poly.entity_id
_entity_poly.type
_entity_poly.pdbx_seq_one_letter_code
_entity_poly.pdbx_strand_id
1 'polypeptide(L)'
;MPVFAQVAHEIDIFFSFSWRDWSASIIPGSIFAVGAMRGLTLPLTTLVARYIFLVTWLTPYIYFFTLLNQVTSVDEDMINKPNRPIPSGKVTLQGAQRRSIAAFSVFLGVALYEPSLLPETLCWISTTAFLCLTSYGNHWFGKNCIAMATGAWALLSASWKAISPSTPTSDTRIYAMCGWAALTTHIQDLRDVKGDAAVGRMTLPLVFGDMGSRFIITFLALPAACCILSLGGIFQLSPITLGSLHAILGHRVLRQAGSRYDHKTYMFYTYIFCFILMLSSMDSHGLI
;
A
#
# COMPACT_ATOMS: atom_id res chain seq x y z
N MET A 1 -9.04 33.80 -6.20
CA MET A 1 -7.80 33.23 -6.76
C MET A 1 -8.02 32.97 -8.24
N PRO A 2 -7.08 33.29 -9.14
CA PRO A 2 -7.18 32.90 -10.55
C PRO A 2 -7.26 31.36 -10.66
N VAL A 3 -7.88 30.84 -11.73
CA VAL A 3 -8.11 29.39 -11.94
C VAL A 3 -6.83 28.58 -11.76
N PHE A 4 -5.70 29.05 -12.28
CA PHE A 4 -4.40 28.39 -12.10
C PHE A 4 -3.98 28.23 -10.63
N ALA A 5 -4.25 29.24 -9.79
CA ALA A 5 -3.93 29.17 -8.37
C ALA A 5 -4.84 28.17 -7.63
N GLN A 6 -6.09 28.01 -8.06
CA GLN A 6 -6.99 26.98 -7.50
C GLN A 6 -6.53 25.57 -7.88
N VAL A 7 -6.16 25.36 -9.15
CA VAL A 7 -5.64 24.05 -9.61
C VAL A 7 -4.33 23.71 -8.89
N ALA A 8 -3.38 24.65 -8.79
CA ALA A 8 -2.14 24.44 -8.07
C ALA A 8 -2.36 24.11 -6.59
N HIS A 9 -3.36 24.75 -5.96
CA HIS A 9 -3.73 24.45 -4.58
C HIS A 9 -4.31 23.04 -4.41
N GLU A 10 -5.19 22.58 -5.29
CA GLU A 10 -5.72 21.21 -5.22
C GLU A 10 -4.64 20.16 -5.48
N ILE A 11 -3.69 20.45 -6.37
CA ILE A 11 -2.51 19.59 -6.59
C ILE A 11 -1.71 19.48 -5.28
N ASP A 12 -1.36 20.61 -4.66
CA ASP A 12 -0.64 20.63 -3.37
C ASP A 12 -1.39 19.86 -2.27
N ILE A 13 -2.72 19.96 -2.21
CA ILE A 13 -3.55 19.17 -1.29
C ILE A 13 -3.42 17.68 -1.59
N PHE A 14 -3.58 17.25 -2.85
CA PHE A 14 -3.44 15.85 -3.24
C PHE A 14 -2.08 15.28 -2.81
N PHE A 15 -1.00 16.01 -3.11
CA PHE A 15 0.35 15.62 -2.69
C PHE A 15 0.41 15.49 -1.16
N SER A 16 -0.09 16.48 -0.42
CA SER A 16 -0.02 16.53 1.04
C SER A 16 -0.76 15.38 1.74
N PHE A 17 -1.86 14.90 1.14
CA PHE A 17 -2.59 13.74 1.64
C PHE A 17 -1.91 12.42 1.31
N SER A 18 -1.31 12.30 0.12
CA SER A 18 -0.94 10.99 -0.44
C SER A 18 0.54 10.65 -0.40
N TRP A 19 1.46 11.63 -0.41
CA TRP A 19 2.89 11.41 -0.67
C TRP A 19 3.55 10.36 0.24
N ARG A 20 3.10 10.26 1.50
CA ARG A 20 3.65 9.33 2.50
C ARG A 20 3.43 7.87 2.14
N ASP A 21 2.41 7.60 1.34
CA ASP A 21 1.95 6.27 1.00
C ASP A 21 2.33 5.88 -0.44
N TRP A 22 3.04 6.75 -1.17
CA TRP A 22 3.47 6.48 -2.55
C TRP A 22 4.44 5.30 -2.66
N SER A 23 5.33 5.11 -1.68
CA SER A 23 6.22 3.95 -1.63
C SER A 23 5.50 2.63 -1.34
N ALA A 24 4.22 2.68 -0.97
CA ALA A 24 3.37 1.52 -0.72
C ALA A 24 2.23 1.37 -1.77
N SER A 25 2.10 2.31 -2.72
CA SER A 25 1.01 2.33 -3.69
C SER A 25 1.48 2.66 -5.11
N ILE A 26 1.67 3.95 -5.43
CA ILE A 26 2.00 4.43 -6.78
C ILE A 26 3.30 3.81 -7.28
N ILE A 27 4.37 3.85 -6.48
CA ILE A 27 5.69 3.37 -6.89
C ILE A 27 5.68 1.83 -7.07
N PRO A 28 5.21 1.03 -6.09
CA PRO A 28 4.99 -0.41 -6.26
C PRO A 28 4.16 -0.77 -7.51
N GLY A 29 3.00 -0.16 -7.69
CA GLY A 29 2.14 -0.43 -8.85
C GLY A 29 2.83 -0.12 -10.17
N SER A 30 3.55 1.01 -10.23
CA SER A 30 4.33 1.41 -11.41
C SER A 30 5.46 0.42 -11.71
N ILE A 31 6.23 0.01 -10.69
CA ILE A 31 7.32 -0.96 -10.85
C ILE A 31 6.76 -2.28 -11.38
N PHE A 32 5.68 -2.78 -10.79
CA PHE A 32 5.10 -4.07 -11.15
C PHE A 32 4.50 -4.06 -12.56
N ALA A 33 3.87 -2.95 -12.95
CA ALA A 33 3.33 -2.74 -14.28
C ALA A 33 4.39 -2.79 -15.39
N VAL A 34 5.66 -2.45 -15.10
CA VAL A 34 6.75 -2.61 -16.07
C VAL A 34 6.96 -4.07 -16.46
N GLY A 35 6.78 -5.01 -15.52
CA GLY A 35 6.85 -6.45 -15.80
C GLY A 35 5.80 -6.91 -16.82
N ALA A 36 4.61 -6.30 -16.80
CA ALA A 36 3.51 -6.56 -17.72
C ALA A 36 3.76 -6.04 -19.14
N MET A 37 4.83 -5.26 -19.37
CA MET A 37 5.14 -4.69 -20.69
C MET A 37 5.82 -5.70 -21.63
N ARG A 38 6.31 -6.85 -21.15
CA ARG A 38 6.96 -7.86 -22.00
C ARG A 38 5.98 -8.50 -22.97
N GLY A 39 6.47 -8.85 -24.16
CA GLY A 39 5.74 -9.66 -25.14
C GLY A 39 4.69 -8.87 -25.91
N LEU A 40 4.49 -7.61 -25.52
CA LEU A 40 3.70 -6.66 -26.25
C LEU A 40 4.53 -6.21 -27.46
N THR A 41 4.22 -6.77 -28.64
CA THR A 41 4.56 -6.15 -29.93
C THR A 41 3.72 -4.90 -30.18
N LEU A 42 3.42 -4.15 -29.11
CA LEU A 42 2.57 -2.98 -29.17
C LEU A 42 3.41 -1.76 -29.58
N PRO A 43 2.83 -0.86 -30.38
CA PRO A 43 3.42 0.44 -30.61
C PRO A 43 3.68 1.17 -29.29
N LEU A 44 4.77 1.93 -29.23
CA LEU A 44 5.13 2.76 -28.07
C LEU A 44 3.98 3.69 -27.63
N THR A 45 3.18 4.18 -28.59
CA THR A 45 2.01 5.02 -28.32
C THR A 45 0.95 4.30 -27.48
N THR A 46 0.68 3.02 -27.76
CA THR A 46 -0.24 2.21 -26.96
C THR A 46 0.31 1.95 -25.57
N LEU A 47 1.61 1.67 -25.47
CA LEU A 47 2.25 1.45 -24.17
C LEU A 47 2.18 2.70 -23.29
N VAL A 48 2.49 3.87 -23.84
CA VAL A 48 2.39 5.15 -23.15
C VAL A 48 0.94 5.43 -22.72
N ALA A 49 -0.05 5.18 -23.60
CA ALA A 49 -1.45 5.36 -23.26
C ALA A 49 -1.91 4.45 -22.09
N ARG A 50 -1.52 3.18 -22.11
CA ARG A 50 -1.81 2.23 -21.02
C ARG A 50 -1.15 2.62 -19.71
N TYR A 51 0.07 3.11 -19.76
CA TYR A 51 0.77 3.60 -18.58
C TYR A 51 0.15 4.89 -18.01
N ILE A 52 -0.27 5.82 -18.87
CA ILE A 52 -1.03 7.01 -18.44
C ILE A 52 -2.35 6.59 -17.78
N PHE A 53 -3.03 5.61 -18.35
CA PHE A 53 -4.24 5.05 -17.76
C PHE A 53 -3.98 4.43 -16.38
N LEU A 54 -2.90 3.65 -16.22
CA LEU A 54 -2.47 3.14 -14.92
C LEU A 54 -2.27 4.26 -13.88
N VAL A 55 -1.52 5.32 -14.23
CA VAL A 55 -1.30 6.46 -13.32
C VAL A 55 -2.62 7.15 -12.98
N THR A 56 -3.53 7.25 -13.95
CA THR A 56 -4.89 7.80 -13.77
C THR A 56 -5.74 6.93 -12.86
N TRP A 57 -5.54 5.61 -12.83
CA TRP A 57 -6.21 4.69 -11.88
C TRP A 57 -5.57 4.72 -10.48
N LEU A 58 -4.23 4.74 -10.41
CA LEU A 58 -3.48 4.79 -9.15
C LEU A 58 -3.72 6.09 -8.35
N THR A 59 -4.00 7.20 -9.04
CA THR A 59 -4.25 8.50 -8.42
C THR A 59 -5.49 8.51 -7.51
N PRO A 60 -6.72 8.20 -7.99
CA PRO A 60 -7.88 8.06 -7.13
C PRO A 60 -7.78 6.85 -6.20
N TYR A 61 -7.11 5.75 -6.59
CA TYR A 61 -6.81 4.63 -5.69
C TYR A 61 -6.19 5.12 -4.38
N ILE A 62 -5.07 5.87 -4.46
CA ILE A 62 -4.41 6.32 -3.24
C ILE A 62 -5.13 7.50 -2.59
N TYR A 63 -5.69 8.42 -3.38
CA TYR A 63 -6.29 9.62 -2.84
C TYR A 63 -7.58 9.34 -2.07
N PHE A 64 -8.44 8.47 -2.59
CA PHE A 64 -9.66 8.05 -1.91
C PHE A 64 -9.35 7.44 -0.54
N PHE A 65 -8.44 6.47 -0.49
CA PHE A 65 -8.04 5.83 0.76
C PHE A 65 -7.45 6.83 1.76
N THR A 66 -6.46 7.63 1.34
CA THR A 66 -5.79 8.57 2.25
C THR A 66 -6.71 9.65 2.79
N LEU A 67 -7.65 10.14 1.96
CA LEU A 67 -8.70 11.06 2.42
C LEU A 67 -9.63 10.40 3.43
N LEU A 68 -10.19 9.24 3.10
CA LEU A 68 -11.15 8.57 4.00
C LEU A 68 -10.49 8.19 5.33
N ASN A 69 -9.30 7.59 5.28
CA ASN A 69 -8.56 7.19 6.46
C ASN A 69 -8.26 8.38 7.38
N GLN A 70 -7.86 9.53 6.83
CA GLN A 70 -7.56 10.72 7.63
C GLN A 70 -8.82 11.42 8.15
N VAL A 71 -9.92 11.37 7.40
CA VAL A 71 -11.23 11.88 7.85
C VAL A 71 -11.75 11.08 9.04
N THR A 72 -11.56 9.75 9.05
CA THR A 72 -12.08 8.87 10.10
C THR A 72 -11.12 8.67 11.27
N SER A 73 -9.86 9.12 11.15
CA SER A 73 -8.80 8.88 12.15
C SER A 73 -8.13 10.17 12.61
N VAL A 74 -8.88 11.28 12.69
CA VAL A 74 -8.34 12.60 13.05
C VAL A 74 -7.63 12.56 14.40
N ASP A 75 -8.27 12.00 15.43
CA ASP A 75 -7.71 11.95 16.80
C ASP A 75 -6.44 11.10 16.88
N GLU A 76 -6.39 9.97 16.16
CA GLU A 76 -5.20 9.13 16.02
C GLU A 76 -4.05 9.94 15.36
N ASP A 77 -4.37 10.66 14.29
CA ASP A 77 -3.40 11.44 13.53
C ASP A 77 -2.91 12.70 14.25
N MET A 78 -3.72 13.32 15.11
CA MET A 78 -3.28 14.42 15.98
C MET A 78 -2.08 14.01 16.85
N ILE A 79 -2.03 12.74 17.25
CA ILE A 79 -0.96 12.19 18.10
C ILE A 79 0.20 11.68 17.25
N ASN A 80 -0.09 10.79 16.30
CA ASN A 80 0.96 10.09 15.56
C ASN A 80 1.58 10.94 14.44
N LYS A 81 0.77 11.78 13.79
CA LYS A 81 1.09 12.42 12.51
C LYS A 81 0.53 13.85 12.45
N PRO A 82 0.88 14.76 13.39
CA PRO A 82 0.31 16.11 13.49
C PRO A 82 0.59 17.00 12.27
N ASN A 83 1.52 16.61 11.42
CA ASN A 83 1.82 17.25 10.14
C ASN A 83 0.97 16.73 8.96
N ARG A 84 -0.07 15.92 9.21
CA ARG A 84 -1.07 15.57 8.19
C ARG A 84 -1.97 16.79 7.89
N PRO A 85 -2.55 16.89 6.68
CA PRO A 85 -3.33 18.05 6.27
C PRO A 85 -4.46 18.47 7.22
N ILE A 86 -5.18 17.51 7.81
CA ILE A 86 -6.27 17.82 8.75
C ILE A 86 -5.70 18.27 10.11
N PRO A 87 -4.85 17.49 10.81
CA PRO A 87 -4.24 17.92 12.07
C PRO A 87 -3.48 19.25 12.04
N SER A 88 -2.77 19.52 10.94
CA SER A 88 -1.99 20.75 10.77
C SER A 88 -2.85 21.98 10.46
N GLY A 89 -4.17 21.82 10.27
CA GLY A 89 -5.08 22.89 9.88
C GLY A 89 -4.97 23.30 8.40
N LYS A 90 -4.15 22.62 7.58
CA LYS A 90 -4.03 22.90 6.14
C LYS A 90 -5.37 22.69 5.41
N VAL A 91 -6.13 21.69 5.83
CA VAL A 91 -7.45 21.38 5.27
C VAL A 91 -8.44 21.13 6.39
N THR A 92 -9.58 21.82 6.37
CA THR A 92 -10.69 21.57 7.31
C THR A 92 -11.25 20.15 7.16
N LEU A 93 -11.77 19.57 8.24
CA LEU A 93 -12.42 18.25 8.19
C LEU A 93 -13.54 18.18 7.15
N GLN A 94 -14.41 19.21 7.10
CA GLN A 94 -15.47 19.29 6.10
C GLN A 94 -14.91 19.36 4.66
N GLY A 95 -13.82 20.09 4.45
CA GLY A 95 -13.12 20.16 3.17
C GLY A 95 -12.52 18.81 2.74
N ALA A 96 -12.01 18.03 3.69
CA ALA A 96 -11.50 16.68 3.44
C ALA A 96 -12.65 15.69 3.15
N GLN A 97 -13.77 15.79 3.86
CA GLN A 97 -14.98 14.97 3.61
C GLN A 97 -15.55 15.21 2.20
N ARG A 98 -15.62 16.46 1.75
CA ARG A 98 -16.08 16.76 0.37
C ARG A 98 -15.14 16.15 -0.67
N ARG A 99 -13.83 16.21 -0.43
CA ARG A 99 -12.83 15.60 -1.31
C ARG A 99 -12.88 14.08 -1.27
N SER A 100 -13.15 13.44 -0.13
CA SER A 100 -13.27 11.98 -0.04
C SER A 100 -14.45 11.47 -0.87
N ILE A 101 -15.59 12.16 -0.81
CA ILE A 101 -16.77 11.86 -1.64
C ILE A 101 -16.43 12.06 -3.13
N ALA A 102 -15.80 13.18 -3.49
CA ALA A 102 -15.41 13.43 -4.88
C ALA A 102 -14.42 12.38 -5.41
N ALA A 103 -13.39 12.03 -4.63
CA ALA A 103 -12.42 11.01 -4.99
C ALA A 103 -13.07 9.62 -5.14
N PHE A 104 -14.00 9.27 -4.26
CA PHE A 104 -14.82 8.06 -4.38
C PHE A 104 -15.63 8.05 -5.67
N SER A 105 -16.35 9.14 -5.98
CA SER A 105 -17.14 9.26 -7.21
C SER A 105 -16.29 9.16 -8.47
N VAL A 106 -15.11 9.78 -8.49
CA VAL A 106 -14.15 9.66 -9.60
C VAL A 106 -13.67 8.22 -9.73
N PHE A 107 -13.30 7.57 -8.62
CA PHE A 107 -12.79 6.20 -8.67
C PHE A 107 -13.84 5.20 -9.16
N LEU A 108 -15.07 5.35 -8.68
CA LEU A 108 -16.21 4.57 -9.18
C LEU A 108 -16.48 4.85 -10.67
N GLY A 109 -16.37 6.11 -11.10
CA GLY A 109 -16.49 6.49 -12.50
C GLY A 109 -15.43 5.83 -13.40
N VAL A 110 -14.18 5.76 -12.94
CA VAL A 110 -13.10 5.03 -13.63
C VAL A 110 -13.44 3.54 -13.75
N ALA A 111 -14.00 2.93 -12.69
CA ALA A 111 -14.44 1.53 -12.71
C ALA A 111 -15.52 1.24 -13.75
N LEU A 112 -16.44 2.19 -13.95
CA LEU A 112 -17.51 2.07 -14.94
C LEU A 112 -17.01 2.32 -16.37
N TYR A 113 -16.03 3.20 -16.53
CA TYR A 113 -15.40 3.50 -17.81
C TYR A 113 -14.51 2.36 -18.31
N GLU A 114 -13.76 1.71 -17.42
CA GLU A 114 -12.89 0.58 -17.74
C GLU A 114 -13.30 -0.68 -16.95
N PRO A 115 -14.29 -1.45 -17.45
CA PRO A 115 -14.80 -2.63 -16.76
C PRO A 115 -13.76 -3.73 -16.52
N SER A 116 -12.64 -3.74 -17.25
CA SER A 116 -11.58 -4.75 -17.08
C SER A 116 -10.89 -4.66 -15.71
N LEU A 117 -10.92 -3.49 -15.06
CA LEU A 117 -10.38 -3.26 -13.70
C LEU A 117 -11.49 -3.12 -12.65
N LEU A 118 -12.75 -3.40 -13.00
CA LEU A 118 -13.89 -3.29 -12.09
C LEU A 118 -13.72 -4.16 -10.83
N PRO A 119 -13.29 -5.45 -10.91
CA PRO A 119 -13.11 -6.29 -9.72
C PRO A 119 -12.09 -5.71 -8.73
N GLU A 120 -10.95 -5.22 -9.22
CA GLU A 120 -9.91 -4.62 -8.41
C GLU A 120 -10.35 -3.29 -7.79
N THR A 121 -11.08 -2.48 -8.57
CA THR A 121 -11.61 -1.20 -8.11
C THR A 121 -12.64 -1.41 -6.99
N LEU A 122 -13.59 -2.32 -7.18
CA LEU A 122 -14.57 -2.68 -6.15
C LEU A 122 -13.90 -3.30 -4.92
N CYS A 123 -12.92 -4.19 -5.12
CA CYS A 123 -12.14 -4.76 -4.01
C CYS A 123 -11.44 -3.67 -3.21
N TRP A 124 -10.83 -2.66 -3.86
CA TRP A 124 -10.18 -1.57 -3.16
C TRP A 124 -11.17 -0.66 -2.42
N ILE A 125 -12.31 -0.35 -3.03
CA ILE A 125 -13.40 0.39 -2.38
C ILE A 125 -13.86 -0.34 -1.12
N SER A 126 -14.16 -1.65 -1.24
CA SER A 126 -14.60 -2.48 -0.12
C SER A 126 -13.53 -2.60 0.96
N THR A 127 -12.26 -2.76 0.57
CA THR A 127 -11.11 -2.83 1.49
C THR A 127 -10.94 -1.52 2.25
N THR A 128 -11.05 -0.39 1.56
CA THR A 128 -10.95 0.95 2.15
C THR A 128 -12.10 1.21 3.11
N ALA A 129 -13.34 0.87 2.73
CA ALA A 129 -14.50 0.96 3.60
C ALA A 129 -14.36 0.04 4.83
N PHE A 130 -13.90 -1.19 4.65
CA PHE A 130 -13.61 -2.13 5.73
C PHE A 130 -12.59 -1.55 6.72
N LEU A 131 -11.49 -0.99 6.23
CA LEU A 131 -10.44 -0.39 7.05
C LEU A 131 -10.91 0.84 7.83
N CYS A 132 -11.65 1.73 7.18
CA CYS A 132 -11.94 3.06 7.73
C CYS A 132 -13.27 3.12 8.50
N LEU A 133 -14.22 2.24 8.18
CA LEU A 133 -15.61 2.35 8.65
C LEU A 133 -16.07 1.17 9.51
N THR A 134 -15.22 0.17 9.75
CA THR A 134 -15.57 -1.00 10.56
C THR A 134 -14.64 -1.18 11.74
N SER A 135 -15.13 -1.78 12.83
CA SER A 135 -14.31 -2.14 13.99
C SER A 135 -13.24 -3.18 13.67
N TYR A 136 -13.44 -4.00 12.63
CA TYR A 136 -12.45 -4.96 12.17
C TYR A 136 -11.20 -4.29 11.59
N GLY A 137 -11.35 -3.11 10.98
CA GLY A 137 -10.22 -2.26 10.57
C GLY A 137 -9.37 -1.78 11.76
N ASN A 138 -9.94 -1.73 12.96
CA ASN A 138 -9.23 -1.37 14.20
C ASN A 138 -8.56 -2.55 14.88
N HIS A 139 -8.80 -3.78 14.42
CA HIS A 139 -8.19 -5.00 14.95
C HIS A 139 -7.01 -5.44 14.07
N TRP A 140 -5.90 -5.85 14.69
CA TRP A 140 -4.65 -6.20 14.01
C TRP A 140 -4.83 -7.20 12.86
N PHE A 141 -5.70 -8.21 13.05
CA PHE A 141 -5.97 -9.26 12.06
C PHE A 141 -6.77 -8.72 10.86
N GLY A 142 -7.85 -7.97 11.11
CA GLY A 142 -8.64 -7.40 10.03
C GLY A 142 -7.83 -6.38 9.24
N LYS A 143 -7.15 -5.46 9.94
CA LYS A 143 -6.29 -4.42 9.36
C LYS A 143 -5.21 -5.00 8.46
N ASN A 144 -4.38 -5.90 8.99
CA ASN A 144 -3.17 -6.32 8.31
C ASN A 144 -3.38 -7.64 7.54
N CYS A 145 -3.96 -8.67 8.14
CA CYS A 145 -4.05 -9.97 7.49
C CYS A 145 -5.09 -10.01 6.37
N ILE A 146 -6.23 -9.31 6.55
CA ILE A 146 -7.30 -9.27 5.53
C ILE A 146 -7.10 -8.08 4.61
N ALA A 147 -7.16 -6.86 5.14
CA ALA A 147 -7.25 -5.69 4.30
C ALA A 147 -5.94 -5.35 3.57
N MET A 148 -4.76 -5.64 4.14
CA MET A 148 -3.51 -5.46 3.37
C MET A 148 -3.34 -6.54 2.31
N ALA A 149 -3.83 -7.77 2.50
CA ALA A 149 -3.85 -8.77 1.43
C ALA A 149 -4.78 -8.36 0.28
N THR A 150 -6.02 -7.97 0.58
CA THR A 150 -6.98 -7.58 -0.46
C THR A 150 -6.59 -6.27 -1.13
N GLY A 151 -6.03 -5.33 -0.36
CA GLY A 151 -5.49 -4.07 -0.87
C GLY A 151 -4.28 -4.26 -1.79
N ALA A 152 -3.35 -5.14 -1.40
CA ALA A 152 -2.22 -5.53 -2.25
C ALA A 152 -2.70 -6.24 -3.53
N TRP A 153 -3.69 -7.13 -3.43
CA TRP A 153 -4.27 -7.79 -4.60
C TRP A 153 -4.86 -6.77 -5.57
N ALA A 154 -5.70 -5.86 -5.08
CA ALA A 154 -6.32 -4.82 -5.90
C ALA A 154 -5.27 -3.94 -6.58
N LEU A 155 -4.24 -3.52 -5.84
CA LEU A 155 -3.13 -2.73 -6.39
C LEU A 155 -2.38 -3.47 -7.48
N LEU A 156 -1.91 -4.69 -7.19
CA LEU A 156 -0.99 -5.41 -8.06
C LEU A 156 -1.70 -6.02 -9.27
N SER A 157 -2.90 -6.56 -9.07
CA SER A 157 -3.74 -7.07 -10.18
C SER A 157 -4.12 -5.94 -11.13
N ALA A 158 -4.58 -4.80 -10.63
CA ALA A 158 -4.93 -3.67 -11.48
C ALA A 158 -3.71 -3.10 -12.21
N SER A 159 -2.57 -3.00 -11.51
CA SER A 159 -1.33 -2.49 -12.09
C SER A 159 -0.84 -3.35 -13.25
N TRP A 160 -0.95 -4.67 -13.13
CA TRP A 160 -0.64 -5.60 -14.21
C TRP A 160 -1.66 -5.49 -15.35
N LYS A 161 -2.96 -5.59 -15.03
CA LYS A 161 -4.06 -5.60 -16.00
C LYS A 161 -4.21 -4.31 -16.80
N ALA A 162 -3.84 -3.16 -16.22
CA ALA A 162 -3.79 -1.89 -16.93
C ALA A 162 -2.83 -1.92 -18.13
N ILE A 163 -1.82 -2.81 -18.09
CA ILE A 163 -0.82 -2.95 -19.15
C ILE A 163 -1.09 -4.19 -20.01
N SER A 164 -1.38 -5.35 -19.40
CA SER A 164 -1.58 -6.62 -20.11
C SER A 164 -2.50 -7.57 -19.33
N PRO A 165 -3.22 -8.50 -19.98
CA PRO A 165 -3.96 -9.53 -19.27
C PRO A 165 -3.10 -10.30 -18.26
N SER A 166 -3.72 -10.76 -17.17
CA SER A 166 -3.00 -11.58 -16.21
C SER A 166 -2.64 -12.95 -16.80
N THR A 167 -1.57 -13.53 -16.27
CA THR A 167 -1.07 -14.86 -16.59
C THR A 167 -1.04 -15.71 -15.32
N PRO A 168 -1.05 -17.05 -15.41
CA PRO A 168 -0.91 -17.90 -14.22
C PRO A 168 0.33 -17.56 -13.37
N THR A 169 1.43 -17.19 -14.02
CA THR A 169 2.67 -16.77 -13.34
C THR A 169 2.51 -15.43 -12.62
N SER A 170 1.92 -14.42 -13.28
CA SER A 170 1.69 -13.12 -12.63
C SER A 170 0.71 -13.26 -11.46
N ASP A 171 -0.36 -14.04 -11.62
CA ASP A 171 -1.35 -14.28 -10.56
C ASP A 171 -0.74 -14.98 -9.35
N THR A 172 0.06 -16.03 -9.59
CA THR A 172 0.81 -16.73 -8.53
C THR A 172 1.73 -15.78 -7.76
N ARG A 173 2.43 -14.88 -8.46
CA ARG A 173 3.29 -13.87 -7.83
C ARG A 173 2.49 -12.83 -7.05
N ILE A 174 1.37 -12.36 -7.60
CA ILE A 174 0.45 -11.45 -6.92
C ILE A 174 -0.02 -12.09 -5.61
N TYR A 175 -0.51 -13.33 -5.63
CA TYR A 175 -0.96 -14.02 -4.42
C TYR A 175 0.15 -14.20 -3.38
N ALA A 176 1.37 -14.54 -3.81
CA ALA A 176 2.51 -14.62 -2.91
C ALA A 176 2.82 -13.26 -2.26
N MET A 177 2.75 -12.16 -3.01
CA MET A 177 2.97 -10.82 -2.47
C MET A 177 1.83 -10.34 -1.57
N CYS A 178 0.59 -10.76 -1.82
CA CYS A 178 -0.53 -10.53 -0.92
C CYS A 178 -0.34 -11.24 0.42
N GLY A 179 0.06 -12.51 0.39
CA GLY A 179 0.39 -13.27 1.61
C GLY A 179 1.59 -12.68 2.35
N TRP A 180 2.62 -12.25 1.62
CA TRP A 180 3.75 -11.52 2.20
C TRP A 180 3.29 -10.23 2.89
N ALA A 181 2.46 -9.41 2.24
CA ALA A 181 1.92 -8.18 2.82
C ALA A 181 1.07 -8.47 4.07
N ALA A 182 0.18 -9.46 4.02
CA ALA A 182 -0.64 -9.86 5.17
C ALA A 182 0.16 -10.23 6.42
N LEU A 183 1.32 -10.87 6.24
CA LEU A 183 2.20 -11.29 7.33
C LEU A 183 3.07 -10.14 7.85
N THR A 184 3.49 -9.23 6.99
CA THR A 184 4.60 -8.30 7.32
C THR A 184 4.16 -6.87 7.57
N THR A 185 2.97 -6.47 7.09
CA THR A 185 2.46 -5.10 7.24
C THR A 185 2.24 -4.70 8.71
N HIS A 186 2.15 -5.63 9.66
CA HIS A 186 2.15 -5.35 11.10
C HIS A 186 3.29 -4.43 11.56
N ILE A 187 4.42 -4.40 10.83
CA ILE A 187 5.54 -3.48 11.10
C ILE A 187 5.09 -2.01 11.11
N GLN A 188 4.05 -1.67 10.36
CA GLN A 188 3.52 -0.30 10.29
C GLN A 188 2.89 0.16 11.61
N ASP A 189 2.40 -0.76 12.44
CA ASP A 189 1.71 -0.44 13.68
C ASP A 189 2.71 -0.06 14.80
N LEU A 190 3.98 -0.50 14.70
CA LEU A 190 5.01 -0.23 15.72
C LEU A 190 5.33 1.27 15.87
N ARG A 191 5.12 2.07 14.82
CA ARG A 191 5.33 3.54 14.86
C ARG A 191 4.13 4.30 15.41
N ASP A 192 2.95 3.69 15.40
CA ASP A 192 1.65 4.36 15.62
C ASP A 192 1.00 3.97 16.97
N VAL A 193 1.72 3.24 17.83
CA VAL A 193 1.24 2.71 19.13
C VAL A 193 0.55 3.75 20.01
N LYS A 194 1.08 4.98 20.07
CA LYS A 194 0.53 6.02 20.97
C LYS A 194 -0.85 6.49 20.53
N GLY A 195 -1.01 6.84 19.25
CA GLY A 195 -2.31 7.24 18.71
C GLY A 195 -3.29 6.07 18.70
N ASP A 196 -2.83 4.86 18.35
CA ASP A 196 -3.66 3.65 18.37
C ASP A 196 -4.26 3.39 19.76
N ALA A 197 -3.45 3.55 20.82
CA ALA A 197 -3.89 3.37 22.20
C ALA A 197 -4.92 4.42 22.61
N ALA A 198 -4.72 5.68 22.21
CA ALA A 198 -5.59 6.79 22.56
C ALA A 198 -7.01 6.66 21.97
N VAL A 199 -7.13 6.04 20.78
CA VAL A 199 -8.42 5.79 20.13
C VAL A 199 -8.95 4.36 20.33
N GLY A 200 -8.32 3.57 21.22
CA GLY A 200 -8.79 2.24 21.60
C GLY A 200 -8.69 1.18 20.51
N ARG A 201 -7.71 1.27 19.61
CA ARG A 201 -7.45 0.21 18.62
C ARG A 201 -6.86 -1.03 19.28
N MET A 202 -6.99 -2.16 18.60
CA MET A 202 -6.43 -3.44 19.01
C MET A 202 -5.34 -3.86 18.00
N THR A 203 -4.33 -3.01 17.80
CA THR A 203 -3.18 -3.34 16.94
C THR A 203 -2.25 -4.33 17.64
N LEU A 204 -1.40 -5.03 16.86
CA LEU A 204 -0.54 -6.09 17.38
C LEU A 204 0.25 -5.64 18.63
N PRO A 205 0.96 -4.48 18.64
CA PRO A 205 1.69 -3.99 19.82
C PRO A 205 0.82 -3.70 21.04
N LEU A 206 -0.48 -3.46 20.88
CA LEU A 206 -1.42 -3.26 22.00
C LEU A 206 -1.98 -4.58 22.54
N VAL A 207 -2.16 -5.59 21.67
CA VAL A 207 -2.70 -6.91 22.08
C VAL A 207 -1.63 -7.81 22.69
N PHE A 208 -0.44 -7.90 22.05
CA PHE A 208 0.64 -8.80 22.47
C PHE A 208 1.79 -8.08 23.16
N GLY A 209 1.64 -6.78 23.42
CA GLY A 209 2.72 -5.92 23.88
C GLY A 209 3.74 -5.62 22.78
N ASP A 210 4.51 -4.54 22.96
CA ASP A 210 5.49 -4.06 21.98
C ASP A 210 6.54 -5.14 21.66
N MET A 211 7.21 -5.68 22.69
CA MET A 211 8.25 -6.70 22.48
C MET A 211 7.68 -8.04 21.98
N GLY A 212 6.54 -8.49 22.52
CA GLY A 212 5.88 -9.72 22.05
C GLY A 212 5.52 -9.64 20.57
N SER A 213 5.04 -8.48 20.13
CA SER A 213 4.76 -8.20 18.71
C SER A 213 6.01 -8.21 17.84
N ARG A 214 7.12 -7.64 18.33
CA ARG A 214 8.41 -7.67 17.61
C ARG A 214 8.94 -9.09 17.47
N PHE A 215 8.76 -9.95 18.48
CA PHE A 215 9.09 -11.37 18.40
C PHE A 215 8.21 -12.09 17.36
N ILE A 216 6.89 -11.89 17.39
CA ILE A 216 5.94 -12.47 16.42
C ILE A 216 6.33 -12.06 14.99
N ILE A 217 6.53 -10.76 14.76
CA ILE A 217 6.91 -10.24 13.44
C ILE A 217 8.23 -10.88 12.99
N THR A 218 9.24 -10.90 13.86
CA THR A 218 10.61 -11.28 13.46
C THR A 218 10.80 -12.77 13.29
N PHE A 219 10.26 -13.59 14.18
CA PHE A 219 10.54 -15.03 14.23
C PHE A 219 9.41 -15.90 13.66
N LEU A 220 8.20 -15.35 13.48
CA LEU A 220 7.10 -16.06 12.84
C LEU A 220 6.76 -15.44 11.49
N ALA A 221 6.43 -14.15 11.46
CA ALA A 221 5.86 -13.54 10.27
C ALA A 221 6.88 -13.35 9.12
N LEU A 222 8.10 -12.86 9.40
CA LEU A 222 9.14 -12.70 8.38
C LEU A 222 9.59 -14.05 7.77
N PRO A 223 9.87 -15.13 8.56
CA PRO A 223 10.17 -16.44 7.98
C PRO A 223 9.01 -17.02 7.18
N ALA A 224 7.77 -16.90 7.68
CA ALA A 224 6.58 -17.32 6.93
C ALA A 224 6.45 -16.53 5.62
N ALA A 225 6.72 -15.22 5.63
CA ALA A 225 6.67 -14.38 4.45
C ALA A 225 7.72 -14.77 3.41
N CYS A 226 8.95 -15.11 3.83
CA CYS A 226 9.96 -15.69 2.93
C CYS A 226 9.50 -17.03 2.34
N CYS A 227 8.84 -17.89 3.12
CA CYS A 227 8.27 -19.14 2.64
C CYS A 227 7.18 -18.90 1.59
N ILE A 228 6.26 -17.95 1.83
CA ILE A 228 5.24 -17.56 0.85
C ILE A 228 5.86 -17.01 -0.44
N LEU A 229 6.89 -16.17 -0.35
CA LEU A 229 7.62 -15.69 -1.53
C LEU A 229 8.29 -16.85 -2.30
N SER A 230 8.75 -17.88 -1.59
CA SER A 230 9.30 -19.10 -2.20
C SER A 230 8.22 -19.92 -2.92
N LEU A 231 7.02 -20.03 -2.36
CA LEU A 231 5.88 -20.69 -3.04
C LEU A 231 5.48 -19.95 -4.33
N GLY A 232 5.64 -18.62 -4.36
CA GLY A 232 5.45 -17.81 -5.56
C GLY A 232 6.62 -17.81 -6.55
N GLY A 233 7.72 -18.52 -6.25
CA GLY A 233 8.96 -18.51 -7.04
C GLY A 233 9.75 -17.19 -6.99
N ILE A 234 9.34 -16.22 -6.16
CA ILE A 234 9.99 -14.89 -6.09
C ILE A 234 11.27 -14.95 -5.25
N PHE A 235 11.29 -15.75 -4.18
CA PHE A 235 12.45 -15.85 -3.30
C PHE A 235 13.69 -16.39 -4.04
N GLN A 236 13.46 -17.30 -5.00
CA GLN A 236 14.47 -17.95 -5.84
C GLN A 236 15.16 -16.98 -6.81
N LEU A 237 14.53 -15.84 -7.13
CA LEU A 237 15.11 -14.83 -8.03
C LEU A 237 16.32 -14.13 -7.42
N SER A 238 16.37 -14.01 -6.08
CA SER A 238 17.52 -13.41 -5.40
C SER A 238 17.59 -13.87 -3.93
N PRO A 239 17.89 -15.15 -3.65
CA PRO A 239 17.76 -15.72 -2.31
C PRO A 239 18.70 -15.09 -1.29
N ILE A 240 19.95 -14.78 -1.68
CA ILE A 240 20.93 -14.13 -0.81
C ILE A 240 20.47 -12.72 -0.43
N THR A 241 20.03 -11.94 -1.43
CA THR A 241 19.61 -10.55 -1.22
C THR A 241 18.33 -10.48 -0.41
N LEU A 242 17.30 -11.25 -0.77
CA LEU A 242 16.03 -11.27 -0.05
C LEU A 242 16.21 -11.81 1.37
N GLY A 243 16.97 -12.88 1.57
CA GLY A 243 17.30 -13.39 2.90
C GLY A 243 18.00 -12.34 3.76
N SER A 244 19.00 -11.66 3.21
CA SER A 244 19.74 -10.59 3.90
C SER A 244 18.84 -9.40 4.26
N LEU A 245 18.00 -8.94 3.32
CA LEU A 245 17.07 -7.83 3.54
C LEU A 245 16.04 -8.15 4.64
N HIS A 246 15.49 -9.37 4.65
CA HIS A 246 14.55 -9.80 5.70
C HIS A 246 15.25 -9.97 7.06
N ALA A 247 16.49 -10.48 7.09
CA ALA A 247 17.27 -10.56 8.32
C ALA A 247 17.59 -9.17 8.89
N ILE A 248 17.99 -8.21 8.03
CA ILE A 248 18.20 -6.81 8.41
C ILE A 248 16.88 -6.20 8.91
N LEU A 249 15.77 -6.44 8.21
CA LEU A 249 14.46 -5.95 8.62
C LEU A 249 14.07 -6.49 10.01
N GLY A 250 14.24 -7.78 10.25
CA GLY A 250 14.00 -8.41 11.56
C GLY A 250 14.88 -7.83 12.66
N HIS A 251 16.19 -7.68 12.40
CA HIS A 251 17.10 -7.01 13.33
C HIS A 251 16.63 -5.57 13.66
N ARG A 252 16.21 -4.82 12.64
CA ARG A 252 15.66 -3.47 12.85
C ARG A 252 14.40 -3.50 13.69
N VAL A 253 13.46 -4.40 13.43
CA VAL A 253 12.24 -4.56 14.23
C VAL A 253 12.57 -4.85 15.69
N LEU A 254 13.54 -5.70 15.99
CA LEU A 254 13.93 -6.03 17.37
C LEU A 254 14.63 -4.90 18.14
N ARG A 255 15.21 -3.91 17.46
CA ARG A 255 15.98 -2.83 18.12
C ARG A 255 15.18 -1.92 19.05
N GLN A 256 13.85 -1.89 18.95
CA GLN A 256 12.95 -1.13 19.82
C GLN A 256 13.45 0.31 20.14
N ALA A 257 13.85 1.05 19.11
CA ALA A 257 14.47 2.37 19.28
C ALA A 257 13.46 3.53 19.14
N GLY A 258 12.19 3.28 19.45
CA GLY A 258 11.09 4.25 19.47
C GLY A 258 10.43 4.53 18.11
N SER A 259 9.29 5.23 18.16
CA SER A 259 8.39 5.46 17.01
C SER A 259 9.07 6.05 15.76
N ARG A 260 10.00 7.01 15.92
CA ARG A 260 10.74 7.57 14.78
C ARG A 260 11.63 6.53 14.09
N TYR A 261 12.24 5.64 14.87
CA TYR A 261 13.04 4.56 14.32
C TYR A 261 12.15 3.51 13.64
N ASP A 262 11.03 3.16 14.27
CA ASP A 262 10.04 2.24 13.70
C ASP A 262 9.43 2.78 12.40
N HIS A 263 9.24 4.10 12.30
CA HIS A 263 8.84 4.74 11.04
C HIS A 263 9.88 4.53 9.94
N LYS A 264 11.18 4.71 10.23
CA LYS A 264 12.24 4.42 9.26
C LYS A 264 12.31 2.94 8.90
N THR A 265 12.03 2.04 9.85
CA THR A 265 11.95 0.60 9.62
C THR A 265 10.77 0.23 8.73
N TYR A 266 9.62 0.89 8.88
CA TYR A 266 8.51 0.77 7.93
C TYR A 266 8.90 1.27 6.53
N MET A 267 9.61 2.40 6.42
CA MET A 267 10.07 2.85 5.09
C MET A 267 11.01 1.83 4.44
N PHE A 268 11.94 1.26 5.22
CA PHE A 268 12.81 0.17 4.76
C PHE A 268 12.00 -1.05 4.30
N TYR A 269 10.93 -1.40 5.01
CA TYR A 269 9.97 -2.41 4.59
C TYR A 269 9.31 -2.09 3.24
N THR A 270 8.86 -0.85 3.00
CA THR A 270 8.29 -0.46 1.70
C THR A 270 9.30 -0.53 0.55
N TYR A 271 10.58 -0.32 0.84
CA TYR A 271 11.65 -0.49 -0.16
C TYR A 271 11.90 -1.96 -0.50
N ILE A 272 11.80 -2.85 0.49
CA ILE A 272 11.83 -4.30 0.25
C ILE A 272 10.64 -4.72 -0.63
N PHE A 273 9.45 -4.18 -0.38
CA PHE A 273 8.28 -4.43 -1.23
C PHE A 273 8.53 -4.00 -2.69
N CYS A 274 9.05 -2.78 -2.91
CA CYS A 274 9.43 -2.30 -4.23
C CYS A 274 10.48 -3.21 -4.90
N PHE A 275 11.45 -3.70 -4.14
CA PHE A 275 12.50 -4.60 -4.64
C PHE A 275 11.94 -5.98 -5.05
N ILE A 276 11.02 -6.55 -4.27
CA ILE A 276 10.31 -7.80 -4.60
C ILE A 276 9.55 -7.66 -5.94
N LEU A 277 8.88 -6.52 -6.13
CA LEU A 277 8.14 -6.22 -7.36
C LEU A 277 9.07 -6.01 -8.56
N MET A 278 10.22 -5.38 -8.32
CA MET A 278 11.26 -5.20 -9.34
C MET A 278 11.82 -6.55 -9.79
N LEU A 279 12.16 -7.45 -8.86
CA LEU A 279 12.63 -8.81 -9.19
C LEU A 279 11.58 -9.55 -10.03
N SER A 280 10.32 -9.51 -9.59
CA SER A 280 9.22 -10.13 -10.34
C SER A 280 9.09 -9.57 -11.75
N SER A 281 9.27 -8.26 -11.92
CA SER A 281 9.20 -7.58 -13.21
C SER A 281 10.41 -7.90 -14.10
N MET A 282 11.61 -7.96 -13.53
CA MET A 282 12.86 -8.29 -14.25
C MET A 282 12.85 -9.73 -14.76
N ASP A 283 12.43 -10.68 -13.93
CA ASP A 283 12.22 -12.06 -14.36
C ASP A 283 11.12 -12.13 -15.42
N SER A 284 10.04 -11.37 -15.25
CA SER A 284 9.02 -11.25 -16.29
C SER A 284 9.60 -10.75 -17.60
N HIS A 285 10.72 -10.01 -17.64
CA HIS A 285 11.51 -9.62 -18.83
C HIS A 285 12.57 -10.64 -19.28
N GLY A 286 12.85 -11.68 -18.48
CA GLY A 286 13.91 -12.66 -18.73
C GLY A 286 15.31 -12.09 -18.48
N LEU A 287 15.41 -11.06 -17.64
CA LEU A 287 16.69 -10.41 -17.29
C LEU A 287 17.45 -11.12 -16.16
N ILE A 288 16.77 -12.02 -15.44
CA ILE A 288 17.29 -12.86 -14.36
C ILE A 288 16.66 -14.24 -14.46
#